data_AF-A0A4R0XYK0-F1
#
_entry.id   AF-A0A4R0XYK0-F1
#
_cell.length_a   1.000
_cell.length_b   1.000
_cell.length_c   1.000
_cell.angle_alpha   90.00
_cell.angle_beta   90.00
_cell.angle_gamma   90.00
#
_symmetry.space_group_name_H-M   'P 1'
#
loop_
_entity.id
_entity.type
_entity.pdbx_description
1 polymer ?
#
loop_
_entity_poly.entity_id
_entity_poly.type
_entity_poly.pdbx_seq_one_letter_code
_entity_poly.pdbx_strand_id
1 'polypeptide(L)'
;MHCSIFKSSKKDEMYLYIARPEPTENEAEAASPLEVLPEPMRVAFGRATFVMDLELSESRKLARVNVLHVIDSIQTKGFFIQVPPEGLINPNQAAPEGLRGA
;
A
#
# COMPACT_ATOMS: atom_id res chain seq x y z
N MET A 1 -3.13 -9.87 7.28
CA MET A 1 -3.17 -9.91 5.80
C MET A 1 -1.73 -9.88 5.28
N HIS A 2 -1.35 -10.80 4.38
CA HIS A 2 -0.03 -10.75 3.75
C HIS A 2 -0.07 -9.80 2.55
N CYS A 3 0.89 -8.88 2.49
CA CYS A 3 1.03 -7.94 1.39
C CYS A 3 2.46 -7.98 0.85
N SER A 4 2.60 -7.75 -0.46
CA SER A 4 3.92 -7.57 -1.08
C SER A 4 4.18 -6.09 -1.31
N ILE A 5 5.38 -5.63 -0.94
CA ILE A 5 5.81 -4.25 -1.12
C ILE A 5 6.73 -4.16 -2.33
N PHE A 6 6.42 -3.23 -3.22
CA PHE A 6 7.23 -2.90 -4.38
C PHE A 6 7.68 -1.44 -4.33
N LYS A 7 8.94 -1.17 -4.64
CA LYS A 7 9.50 0.18 -4.76
C LYS A 7 9.59 0.54 -6.24
N SER A 8 9.32 1.80 -6.56
CA SER A 8 9.60 2.33 -7.89
C SER A 8 11.11 2.45 -8.12
N SER A 9 11.60 1.98 -9.26
CA SER A 9 12.97 2.28 -9.71
C SER A 9 13.13 3.70 -10.27
N LYS A 10 12.03 4.40 -10.58
CA LYS A 10 12.06 5.76 -11.17
C LYS A 10 11.93 6.87 -10.14
N LYS A 11 11.07 6.67 -9.13
CA LYS A 11 10.84 7.64 -8.06
C LYS A 11 11.31 7.06 -6.74
N ASP A 12 12.32 7.70 -6.15
CA ASP A 12 12.69 7.40 -4.79
C ASP A 12 11.52 7.68 -3.84
N GLU A 13 11.41 6.84 -2.82
CA GLU A 13 10.37 6.89 -1.79
C GLU A 13 8.92 6.61 -2.23
N MET A 14 8.71 6.13 -3.45
CA MET A 14 7.41 5.65 -3.90
C MET A 14 7.27 4.14 -3.67
N TYR A 15 6.26 3.74 -2.89
CA TYR A 15 6.01 2.35 -2.53
C TYR A 15 4.61 1.92 -2.91
N LEU A 16 4.48 0.67 -3.34
CA LEU A 16 3.24 0.03 -3.75
C LEU A 16 3.01 -1.20 -2.90
N TYR A 17 1.83 -1.28 -2.30
CA TYR A 17 1.38 -2.36 -1.43
C TYR A 17 0.24 -3.08 -2.12
N ILE A 18 0.37 -4.40 -2.25
CA ILE A 18 -0.63 -5.24 -2.91
C ILE A 18 -0.93 -6.42 -1.99
N ALA A 19 -2.21 -6.72 -1.79
CA ALA A 19 -2.60 -7.95 -1.09
C ALA A 19 -2.04 -9.14 -1.86
N ARG A 20 -1.26 -9.97 -1.17
CA ARG A 20 -0.93 -11.29 -1.67
C ARG A 20 -2.08 -12.19 -1.23
N PRO A 21 -2.91 -12.72 -2.15
CA PRO A 21 -3.83 -13.79 -1.77
C PRO A 21 -3.02 -14.94 -1.18
N GLU A 22 -3.61 -15.69 -0.25
CA GLU A 22 -3.00 -16.95 0.17
C GLU A 22 -2.69 -17.78 -1.08
N PRO A 23 -1.56 -18.51 -1.12
CA PRO A 23 -1.20 -19.31 -2.28
C PRO A 23 -2.21 -20.44 -2.47
N THR A 24 -3.36 -20.15 -3.04
CA THR A 24 -4.19 -21.10 -3.74
C THR A 24 -3.40 -21.53 -4.96
N GLU A 25 -3.22 -22.83 -5.15
CA GLU A 25 -2.29 -23.48 -6.07
C GLU A 25 -2.48 -23.11 -7.57
N ASN A 26 -3.34 -22.15 -7.90
CA ASN A 26 -3.71 -21.75 -9.26
C ASN A 26 -3.57 -20.25 -9.57
N GLU A 27 -3.16 -19.39 -8.64
CA GLU A 27 -3.17 -17.92 -8.84
C GLU A 27 -1.78 -17.26 -8.83
N ALA A 28 -0.74 -18.05 -9.07
CA ALA A 28 0.63 -17.56 -9.33
C ALA A 28 0.80 -16.94 -10.74
N GLU A 29 -0.30 -16.65 -11.44
CA GLU A 29 -0.26 -15.77 -12.61
C GLU A 29 0.02 -14.37 -12.07
N ALA A 30 1.30 -14.02 -12.12
CA ALA A 30 1.85 -12.74 -11.76
C ALA A 30 1.27 -11.63 -12.66
N ALA A 31 0.01 -11.27 -12.42
CA ALA A 31 -0.55 -10.01 -12.85
C ALA A 31 0.42 -8.95 -12.32
N SER A 32 1.05 -8.24 -13.25
CA SER A 32 2.13 -7.34 -12.91
C SER A 32 1.57 -6.34 -11.89
N PRO A 33 2.26 -6.08 -10.77
CA PRO A 33 1.76 -5.23 -9.69
C PRO A 33 1.40 -3.80 -10.18
N LEU A 34 1.88 -3.43 -11.35
CA LEU A 34 1.58 -2.19 -12.03
C LEU A 34 0.21 -2.20 -12.75
N GLU A 35 -0.32 -3.35 -13.15
CA GLU A 35 -1.57 -3.44 -13.93
C GLU A 35 -2.80 -2.96 -13.17
N VAL A 36 -2.80 -3.11 -11.84
CA VAL A 36 -3.83 -2.53 -10.96
C VAL A 36 -3.78 -1.00 -10.94
N LEU A 37 -2.70 -0.39 -11.46
CA LEU A 37 -2.54 1.05 -11.51
C LEU A 37 -3.04 1.63 -12.84
N PRO A 38 -3.66 2.82 -12.81
CA PRO A 38 -4.00 3.55 -14.02
C PRO A 38 -2.73 3.90 -14.81
N GLU A 39 -2.85 3.99 -16.13
CA GLU A 39 -1.74 4.30 -17.05
C GLU A 39 -0.81 5.44 -16.60
N PRO A 40 -1.31 6.63 -16.19
CA PRO A 40 -0.43 7.72 -15.75
C PRO A 40 0.40 7.35 -14.52
N MET A 41 -0.16 6.57 -13.58
CA MET A 41 0.59 6.09 -12.41
C MET A 41 1.60 5.02 -12.79
N ARG A 42 1.26 4.09 -13.71
CA ARG A 42 2.22 3.10 -14.21
C ARG A 42 3.43 3.76 -14.85
N VAL A 43 3.20 4.76 -15.70
CA VAL A 43 4.27 5.48 -16.39
C VAL A 43 5.17 6.22 -15.39
N ALA A 44 4.57 6.86 -14.39
CA ALA A 44 5.30 7.54 -13.31
C ALA A 44 6.07 6.57 -12.41
N PHE A 45 5.47 5.42 -12.06
CA PHE A 45 6.08 4.39 -11.23
C PHE A 45 7.19 3.63 -11.98
N GLY A 46 7.08 3.50 -13.30
CA GLY A 46 8.08 2.85 -14.14
C GLY A 46 8.16 1.35 -13.84
N ARG A 47 9.28 0.90 -13.26
CA ARG A 47 9.47 -0.51 -12.88
C ARG A 47 9.21 -0.69 -11.39
N ALA A 48 8.38 -1.68 -11.06
CA ALA A 48 8.16 -2.14 -9.70
C ALA A 48 9.21 -3.18 -9.32
N THR A 49 10.03 -2.84 -8.33
CA THR A 49 11.03 -3.73 -7.75
C THR A 49 10.48 -4.31 -6.46
N PHE A 50 10.36 -5.63 -6.37
CA PHE A 50 9.98 -6.29 -5.12
C PHE A 50 11.00 -5.95 -4.03
N VAL A 51 10.51 -5.45 -2.90
CA VAL A 51 11.35 -5.06 -1.76
C VAL A 51 11.31 -6.17 -0.72
N MET A 52 10.11 -6.47 -0.23
CA MET A 52 9.87 -7.47 0.81
C MET A 52 8.38 -7.78 0.91
N ASP A 53 8.05 -8.93 1.48
CA ASP A 53 6.72 -9.21 2.00
C ASP A 53 6.52 -8.56 3.38
N LEU A 54 5.27 -8.22 3.66
CA LEU A 54 4.87 -7.57 4.88
C LEU A 54 3.54 -8.14 5.34
N GLU A 55 3.50 -8.63 6.57
CA GLU A 55 2.23 -8.90 7.23
C GLU A 55 1.64 -7.59 7.74
N LEU A 56 0.50 -7.19 7.19
CA LEU A 56 -0.32 -6.10 7.71
C LEU A 56 -1.25 -6.65 8.79
N SER A 57 -1.18 -6.04 9.97
CA SER A 57 -2.04 -6.31 11.12
C SER A 57 -2.37 -4.98 11.79
N GLU A 58 -3.53 -4.89 12.43
CA GLU A 58 -4.01 -3.69 13.12
C GLU A 58 -3.04 -3.23 14.22
N SER A 59 -2.34 -4.18 14.84
CA SER A 59 -1.31 -3.92 15.85
C SER A 59 0.00 -3.38 15.27
N ARG A 60 0.17 -3.44 13.95
CA ARG A 60 1.42 -3.07 13.27
C ARG A 60 1.42 -1.61 12.87
N LYS A 61 2.22 -0.78 13.55
CA LYS A 61 2.40 0.63 13.17
C LYS A 61 3.36 0.76 12.00
N LEU A 62 2.89 1.40 10.93
CA LEU A 62 3.74 1.88 9.84
C LEU A 62 4.15 3.33 10.14
N ALA A 63 5.41 3.67 9.89
CA ALA A 63 5.96 4.98 10.26
C ALA A 63 5.42 6.14 9.40
N ARG A 64 5.01 5.85 8.16
CA ARG A 64 4.64 6.87 7.15
C ARG A 64 3.15 6.91 6.83
N VAL A 65 2.41 5.83 7.08
CA VAL A 65 1.00 5.69 6.69
C VAL A 65 0.22 4.94 7.76
N ASN A 66 -1.08 5.13 7.86
CA ASN A 66 -1.91 4.37 8.79
C ASN A 66 -2.18 2.96 8.22
N VAL A 67 -1.82 1.91 8.96
CA VAL A 67 -2.01 0.52 8.54
C VAL A 67 -3.48 0.21 8.23
N LEU A 68 -4.41 0.79 8.99
CA LEU A 68 -5.85 0.59 8.77
C LEU A 68 -6.29 1.13 7.40
N HIS A 69 -5.79 2.31 7.01
CA HIS A 69 -6.07 2.88 5.69
C HIS A 69 -5.46 2.05 4.55
N VAL A 70 -4.26 1.49 4.77
CA VAL A 70 -3.60 0.62 3.79
C VAL A 70 -4.45 -0.64 3.59
N ILE A 71 -4.86 -1.28 4.69
CA ILE A 71 -5.70 -2.48 4.67
C ILE A 71 -7.04 -2.18 3.98
N ASP A 72 -7.72 -1.10 4.35
CA ASP A 72 -9.00 -0.69 3.74
C ASP A 72 -8.86 -0.41 2.24
N SER A 73 -7.83 0.35 1.84
CA SER A 73 -7.58 0.65 0.43
C SER A 73 -7.27 -0.61 -0.38
N ILE A 74 -6.52 -1.55 0.18
CA ILE A 74 -6.23 -2.81 -0.48
C ILE A 74 -7.51 -3.67 -0.59
N GLN A 75 -8.37 -3.69 0.42
CA GLN A 75 -9.63 -4.44 0.35
C GLN A 75 -10.64 -3.81 -0.62
N THR A 76 -10.69 -2.49 -0.71
CA THR A 76 -11.64 -1.75 -1.56
C THR A 76 -11.16 -1.63 -3.01
N LYS A 77 -9.87 -1.37 -3.23
CA LYS A 77 -9.28 -1.09 -4.55
C LYS A 77 -8.36 -2.18 -5.07
N GLY A 78 -7.92 -3.11 -4.22
CA GLY A 78 -6.92 -4.14 -4.54
C GLY A 78 -5.47 -3.70 -4.36
N PHE A 79 -5.20 -2.41 -4.13
CA PHE A 79 -3.84 -1.87 -3.98
C PHE A 79 -3.79 -0.59 -3.15
N PHE A 80 -2.60 -0.27 -2.65
CA PHE A 80 -2.33 1.02 -2.00
C PHE A 80 -0.97 1.55 -2.45
N ILE A 81 -0.91 2.84 -2.83
CA ILE A 81 0.34 3.52 -3.17
C ILE A 81 0.67 4.58 -2.14
N GLN A 82 1.88 4.47 -1.59
CA GLN A 82 2.53 5.53 -0.84
C GLN A 82 3.33 6.38 -1.81
N VAL A 83 2.88 7.62 -2.02
CA VAL A 83 3.67 8.66 -2.66
C VAL A 83 4.44 9.45 -1.60
N PRO A 84 5.67 9.92 -1.88
CA PRO A 84 6.34 10.84 -0.97
C PRO A 84 5.50 12.11 -0.84
N PRO A 85 5.12 12.53 0.38
CA PRO A 85 4.55 13.86 0.57
C PRO A 85 5.66 14.87 0.31
N GLU A 86 5.52 15.71 -0.71
CA GLU A 86 6.38 16.88 -0.89
C GLU A 86 6.17 17.83 0.31
N GLY A 87 6.96 17.62 1.37
CA GLY A 87 6.97 18.44 2.57
C GLY A 87 5.81 18.18 3.55
N LEU A 88 6.16 18.13 4.83
CA LEU A 88 5.27 18.12 5.99
C LEU A 88 4.62 16.78 6.34
N ILE A 89 5.47 15.97 6.96
CA ILE A 89 5.07 15.00 7.97
C ILE A 89 4.22 15.72 9.03
N ASN A 90 2.94 15.39 9.14
CA ASN A 90 2.18 15.58 10.37
C ASN A 90 1.82 14.19 10.91
N PRO A 91 2.63 13.61 11.81
CA PRO A 91 2.37 12.29 12.40
C PRO A 91 1.21 12.30 13.42
N ASN A 92 0.41 13.38 13.49
CA ASN A 92 -0.65 13.60 14.46
C ASN A 92 -1.99 14.03 13.84
N GLN A 93 -2.37 13.49 12.67
CA GLN A 93 -3.78 13.52 12.31
C GLN A 93 -4.47 12.40 13.09
N ALA A 94 -4.84 12.74 14.33
CA ALA A 94 -5.64 11.91 15.21
C ALA A 94 -6.84 11.36 14.44
N ALA A 95 -7.18 10.09 14.70
CA ALA A 95 -8.47 9.55 14.34
C ALA A 95 -9.55 10.57 14.74
N PRO A 96 -10.60 10.81 13.93
CA PRO A 96 -11.76 11.53 14.43
C PRO A 96 -12.37 10.69 15.56
N GLU A 97 -11.95 10.93 16.79
CA GLU A 97 -12.71 10.58 17.99
C GLU A 97 -13.98 11.42 17.95
N GLY A 98 -15.04 10.81 17.45
CA GLY A 98 -16.30 11.50 17.26
C GLY A 98 -17.45 10.56 16.96
N LEU A 99 -17.67 9.55 17.81
CA LEU A 99 -19.02 9.11 18.19
C LEU A 99 -18.96 8.13 19.37
N ARG A 100 -18.72 8.64 20.58
CA ARG A 100 -19.12 7.93 21.81
C ARG A 100 -19.62 8.95 22.82
N GLY A 101 -20.89 8.84 23.17
CA GLY A 101 -21.66 9.77 24.01
C GLY A 101 -22.82 10.31 23.18
N ALA A 102 -23.94 9.60 23.08
CA ALA A 102 -25.00 9.49 24.11
C ALA A 102 -25.75 10.82 24.27
#